data_AF-A0A3D6DVC8-F1
#
_entry.id   AF-A0A3D6DVC8-F1
#
_cell.length_a   1.000
_cell.length_b   1.000
_cell.length_c   1.000
_cell.angle_alpha   90.00
_cell.angle_beta   90.00
_cell.angle_gamma   90.00
#
_symmetry.space_group_name_H-M   'P 1'
#
loop_
_entity.id
_entity.type
_entity.pdbx_description
1 polymer ?
#
loop_
_entity_poly.entity_id
_entity_poly.type
_entity_poly.pdbx_seq_one_letter_code
_entity_poly.pdbx_strand_id
1 'polypeptide(L)'
;MAITTIAELVRAARNGRSQKEFAHELGVLQSSISRYESGKASPPAPVIEHCMRMVHSGSSEPIPTADELANKVRTALADTSLGQVRLLISKLIDTLTGEYAQACATTAASTVKDRK
;
A
#
# COMPACT_ATOMS: atom_id res chain seq x y z
N MET A 1 3.80 7.79 -15.88
CA MET A 1 3.01 8.86 -16.55
C MET A 1 2.13 9.51 -15.50
N ALA A 2 2.10 10.84 -15.45
CA ALA A 2 1.15 11.54 -14.59
C ALA A 2 -0.26 11.42 -15.21
N ILE A 3 -1.25 11.01 -14.42
CA ILE A 3 -2.65 11.00 -14.84
C ILE A 3 -3.15 12.44 -14.68
N THR A 4 -3.48 13.09 -15.79
CA THR A 4 -3.89 14.50 -15.82
C THR A 4 -5.39 14.68 -16.11
N THR A 5 -6.04 13.64 -16.62
CA THR A 5 -7.47 13.66 -16.97
C THR A 5 -8.24 12.46 -16.43
N ILE A 6 -9.56 12.62 -16.29
CA ILE A 6 -10.46 11.52 -15.89
C ILE A 6 -10.44 10.39 -16.94
N ALA A 7 -10.31 10.73 -18.21
CA ALA A 7 -10.20 9.77 -19.29
C ALA A 7 -8.93 8.89 -19.18
N GLU A 8 -7.81 9.49 -18.77
CA GLU A 8 -6.57 8.76 -18.47
C GLU A 8 -6.70 7.91 -17.20
N LEU A 9 -7.38 8.41 -16.16
CA LEU A 9 -7.65 7.67 -14.93
C LEU A 9 -8.41 6.37 -15.23
N VAL A 10 -9.47 6.43 -16.04
CA VAL A 10 -10.28 5.27 -16.42
C VAL A 10 -9.45 4.26 -17.23
N ARG A 11 -8.62 4.73 -18.17
CA ARG A 11 -7.71 3.86 -18.93
C ARG A 11 -6.67 3.19 -18.04
N ALA A 12 -6.08 3.93 -17.11
CA ALA A 12 -5.10 3.42 -16.15
C ALA A 12 -5.73 2.37 -15.23
N ALA A 13 -6.94 2.63 -14.71
CA ALA A 13 -7.68 1.68 -13.88
C ALA A 13 -8.02 0.38 -14.62
N ARG A 14 -8.34 0.46 -15.92
CA ARG A 14 -8.62 -0.73 -16.75
C ARG A 14 -7.42 -1.68 -16.82
N ASN A 15 -6.19 -1.16 -16.79
CA ASN A 15 -4.95 -1.93 -16.68
C ASN A 15 -4.86 -3.14 -17.64
N GLY A 16 -5.18 -2.93 -18.93
CA GLY A 16 -5.09 -3.97 -19.96
C GLY A 16 -6.31 -4.89 -20.10
N ARG A 17 -7.27 -4.89 -19.15
CA ARG A 17 -8.55 -5.62 -19.29
C ARG A 17 -9.37 -5.09 -20.47
N SER A 18 -10.29 -5.88 -21.01
CA SER A 18 -11.24 -5.37 -22.00
C SER A 18 -12.21 -4.37 -21.38
N GLN A 19 -12.77 -3.46 -22.19
CA GLN A 19 -13.80 -2.52 -21.71
C GLN A 19 -15.04 -3.25 -21.20
N LYS A 20 -15.35 -4.44 -21.72
CA LYS A 20 -16.49 -5.24 -21.30
C LYS A 20 -16.29 -5.84 -19.92
N GLU A 21 -15.13 -6.45 -19.67
CA GLU A 21 -14.78 -7.01 -18.36
C GLU A 21 -14.73 -5.92 -17.30
N PHE A 22 -14.11 -4.79 -17.62
CA PHE A 22 -14.01 -3.67 -16.68
C PHE A 22 -15.36 -3.02 -16.39
N ALA A 23 -16.24 -2.94 -17.40
CA ALA A 23 -17.60 -2.46 -17.20
C ALA A 23 -18.41 -3.38 -16.27
N HIS A 24 -18.25 -4.70 -16.41
CA HIS A 24 -18.91 -5.69 -15.55
C HIS A 24 -18.48 -5.53 -14.08
N GLU A 25 -17.18 -5.35 -13.83
CA GLU A 25 -16.63 -5.09 -12.49
C GLU A 25 -17.16 -3.79 -11.86
N LEU A 26 -17.32 -2.75 -12.67
CA LEU A 26 -17.87 -1.46 -12.24
C LEU A 26 -19.41 -1.42 -12.18
N GLY A 27 -20.10 -2.47 -12.64
CA GLY A 27 -21.57 -2.50 -12.74
C GLY A 27 -22.16 -1.50 -13.75
N VAL A 28 -21.40 -1.14 -14.79
CA VAL A 28 -21.83 -0.20 -15.84
C VAL A 28 -21.85 -0.87 -17.21
N LEU A 29 -22.41 -0.18 -18.21
CA LEU A 29 -22.38 -0.65 -19.60
C LEU A 29 -20.99 -0.43 -20.22
N GLN A 30 -20.55 -1.34 -21.09
CA GLN A 30 -19.31 -1.20 -21.85
C GLN A 30 -19.26 0.10 -22.69
N SER A 31 -20.42 0.52 -23.24
CA SER A 31 -20.53 1.79 -23.97
C SER A 31 -20.32 3.02 -23.09
N SER A 32 -20.58 2.92 -21.78
CA SER A 32 -20.25 3.98 -20.81
C SER A 32 -18.74 4.08 -20.63
N ILE A 33 -18.03 2.96 -20.47
CA ILE A 33 -16.56 2.94 -20.41
C ILE A 33 -15.94 3.55 -21.66
N SER A 34 -16.43 3.19 -22.86
CA SER A 34 -15.95 3.78 -24.12
C SER A 34 -16.13 5.30 -24.17
N ARG A 35 -17.27 5.83 -23.69
CA ARG A 35 -17.52 7.28 -23.62
C ARG A 35 -16.65 7.98 -22.57
N TYR A 36 -16.39 7.33 -21.44
CA TYR A 36 -15.52 7.85 -20.39
C TYR A 36 -14.07 7.95 -20.86
N GLU A 37 -13.55 6.87 -21.47
CA GLU A 37 -12.18 6.86 -22.00
C GLU A 37 -12.02 7.88 -23.14
N SER A 38 -13.01 8.04 -24.02
CA SER A 38 -12.94 9.06 -25.08
C SER A 38 -13.18 10.50 -24.60
N GLY A 39 -13.47 10.71 -23.32
CA GLY A 39 -13.79 12.04 -22.77
C GLY A 39 -15.14 12.60 -23.22
N LYS A 40 -15.95 11.82 -23.92
CA LYS A 40 -17.28 12.21 -24.42
C LYS A 40 -18.33 12.28 -23.31
N ALA A 41 -18.09 11.63 -22.19
CA ALA A 41 -18.93 11.71 -20.99
C ALA A 41 -18.06 11.66 -19.74
N SER A 42 -18.46 12.38 -18.69
CA SER A 42 -17.83 12.25 -17.38
C SER A 42 -18.45 11.05 -16.63
N PRO A 43 -17.64 10.18 -16.01
CA PRO A 43 -18.14 9.13 -15.12
C PRO A 43 -18.81 9.73 -13.87
N PRO A 44 -19.78 9.02 -13.26
CA PRO A 44 -20.31 9.41 -11.97
C PRO A 44 -19.26 9.26 -10.87
N ALA A 45 -19.37 10.04 -9.79
CA ALA A 45 -18.40 10.07 -8.70
C ALA A 45 -18.00 8.67 -8.15
N PRO A 46 -18.92 7.71 -7.94
CA PRO A 46 -18.56 6.38 -7.46
C PRO A 46 -17.60 5.62 -8.40
N VAL A 47 -17.73 5.82 -9.72
CA VAL A 47 -16.84 5.22 -10.71
C VAL A 47 -15.46 5.87 -10.67
N ILE A 48 -15.41 7.19 -10.50
CA ILE A 48 -14.15 7.94 -10.37
C ILE A 48 -13.39 7.48 -9.11
N GLU A 49 -14.07 7.42 -7.97
CA GLU A 49 -13.49 6.95 -6.70
C GLU A 49 -12.97 5.51 -6.80
N HIS A 50 -13.74 4.62 -7.44
CA HIS A 50 -13.33 3.25 -7.66
C HIS A 50 -12.07 3.17 -8.54
N CYS A 51 -12.05 3.88 -9.67
CA CYS A 51 -10.87 3.97 -10.54
C CYS A 51 -9.65 4.55 -9.81
N MET A 52 -9.84 5.59 -8.98
CA MET A 52 -8.76 6.16 -8.16
C MET A 52 -8.19 5.12 -7.22
N ARG A 53 -9.02 4.40 -6.46
CA ARG A 53 -8.53 3.36 -5.55
C ARG A 53 -7.72 2.30 -6.30
N MET A 54 -8.21 1.83 -7.44
CA MET A 54 -7.51 0.79 -8.22
C MET A 54 -6.14 1.24 -8.71
N VAL A 55 -6.04 2.47 -9.22
CA VAL A 55 -4.78 3.03 -9.70
C VAL A 55 -3.79 3.22 -8.54
N HIS A 56 -4.26 3.70 -7.39
CA HIS A 56 -3.42 3.89 -6.20
C HIS A 56 -3.07 2.57 -5.49
N SER A 57 -3.92 1.54 -5.56
CA SER A 57 -3.61 0.22 -5.01
C SER A 57 -2.67 -0.59 -5.90
N GLY A 58 -2.71 -0.36 -7.22
CA GLY A 58 -1.82 -1.00 -8.19
C GLY A 58 -0.47 -0.29 -8.35
N SER A 59 -0.40 0.99 -7.98
CA SER A 59 0.87 1.65 -7.73
C SER A 59 1.31 1.24 -6.35
N SER A 60 2.17 0.23 -6.28
CA SER A 60 3.06 0.09 -5.12
C SER A 60 3.65 1.47 -4.89
N GLU A 61 3.29 2.13 -3.79
CA GLU A 61 4.13 3.20 -3.29
C GLU A 61 5.55 2.65 -3.34
N PRO A 62 6.53 3.39 -3.91
CA PRO A 62 7.90 2.94 -3.88
C PRO A 62 8.20 2.58 -2.43
N ILE A 63 8.59 1.32 -2.20
CA ILE A 63 8.89 0.85 -0.85
C ILE A 63 9.88 1.87 -0.30
N PRO A 64 9.49 2.65 0.72
CA PRO A 64 10.32 3.75 1.17
C PRO A 64 11.65 3.14 1.58
N THR A 65 12.74 3.77 1.16
CA THR A 65 14.04 3.38 1.68
C THR A 65 14.00 3.46 3.20
N ALA A 66 14.82 2.66 3.88
CA ALA A 66 14.85 2.65 5.35
C ALA A 66 15.02 4.07 5.93
N ASP A 67 15.79 4.92 5.25
CA ASP A 67 16.00 6.32 5.60
C ASP A 67 14.76 7.20 5.43
N GLU A 68 14.04 7.06 4.32
CA GLU A 68 12.79 7.80 4.08
C GLU A 68 11.70 7.41 5.09
N LEU A 69 11.60 6.11 5.40
CA LEU A 69 10.69 5.63 6.42
C LEU A 69 11.09 6.17 7.80
N ALA A 70 12.37 6.11 8.16
CA ALA A 70 12.88 6.64 9.41
C ALA A 70 12.60 8.15 9.54
N ASN A 71 12.75 8.92 8.45
CA ASN A 71 12.44 10.34 8.44
C ASN A 71 10.94 10.60 8.62
N LYS A 72 10.07 9.88 7.91
CA LYS A 72 8.61 9.98 8.10
C LYS A 72 8.19 9.69 9.55
N VAL A 73 8.74 8.63 10.13
CA VAL A 73 8.48 8.24 11.52
C VAL A 73 8.99 9.31 12.49
N ARG A 74 10.21 9.84 12.29
CA ARG A 74 10.76 10.94 13.11
C ARG A 74 9.87 12.18 13.07
N THR A 75 9.44 12.60 11.88
CA THR A 75 8.61 13.80 11.72
C THR A 75 7.23 13.60 12.34
N ALA A 76 6.59 12.46 12.10
CA ALA A 76 5.29 12.14 12.68
C ALA A 76 5.34 12.04 14.22
N LEU A 77 6.45 11.53 14.76
CA LEU A 77 6.67 11.42 16.20
C LEU A 77 7.42 12.62 16.79
N ALA A 78 7.62 13.73 16.07
CA ALA A 78 8.31 14.91 16.59
C ALA A 78 7.44 15.71 17.58
N ASP A 79 6.12 15.57 17.49
CA ASP A 79 5.19 16.26 18.38
C ASP A 79 5.41 15.82 19.84
N THR A 80 5.57 16.78 20.74
CA THR A 80 5.87 16.51 22.15
C THR A 80 4.72 15.77 22.84
N SER A 81 3.47 15.97 22.40
CA SER A 81 2.27 15.27 22.89
C SER A 81 2.30 13.76 22.63
N LEU A 82 3.09 13.30 21.65
CA LEU A 82 3.23 11.89 21.28
C LEU A 82 4.32 11.15 22.07
N GLY A 83 4.76 11.71 23.20
CA GLY A 83 5.79 11.10 24.06
C GLY A 83 5.45 9.67 24.50
N GLN A 84 4.20 9.42 24.88
CA GLN A 84 3.75 8.08 25.29
C GLN A 84 3.83 7.08 24.14
N VAL A 85 3.49 7.50 22.91
CA VAL A 85 3.54 6.66 21.71
C VAL A 85 4.99 6.27 21.40
N ARG A 86 5.94 7.22 21.50
CA ARG A 86 7.38 6.94 21.34
C ARG A 86 7.87 5.89 22.35
N LEU A 87 7.46 6.00 23.61
CA LEU A 87 7.85 5.06 24.67
C LEU A 87 7.32 3.66 24.41
N LEU A 88 6.05 3.54 24.00
CA LEU A 88 5.43 2.25 23.68
C LEU A 88 6.08 1.57 22.48
N ILE A 89 6.39 2.34 21.42
CA ILE A 89 7.10 1.83 20.24
C ILE A 89 8.49 1.33 20.63
N SER A 90 9.25 2.08 21.44
CA SER A 90 10.57 1.64 21.92
C SER A 90 10.46 0.31 22.65
N LYS A 91 9.53 0.19 23.60
CA LYS A 91 9.34 -1.04 24.38
C LYS A 91 8.92 -2.24 23.50
N LEU A 92 8.13 -2.00 22.46
CA LEU A 92 7.75 -3.03 21.49
C LEU A 92 8.98 -3.51 20.69
N ILE A 93 9.82 -2.60 20.21
CA ILE A 93 11.05 -2.92 19.49
C ILE A 93 12.02 -3.69 20.39
N ASP A 94 12.20 -3.26 21.64
CA ASP A 94 13.05 -3.94 22.63
C ASP A 94 12.55 -5.37 22.92
N THR A 95 11.23 -5.56 23.00
CA THR A 95 10.63 -6.89 23.21
C THR A 95 10.86 -7.79 22.01
N LEU A 96 10.59 -7.30 20.78
CA LEU A 96 10.78 -8.08 19.56
C LEU A 96 12.25 -8.45 19.38
N THR A 97 13.18 -7.51 19.53
CA THR A 97 14.62 -7.79 19.44
C THR A 97 15.09 -8.78 20.50
N GLY A 98 14.54 -8.71 21.71
CA GLY A 98 14.77 -9.70 22.77
C GLY A 98 14.27 -11.10 22.41
N GLU A 99 13.07 -11.20 21.84
CA GLU A 99 12.49 -12.48 21.37
C GLU A 99 13.31 -13.08 20.22
N TYR A 100 13.75 -12.27 19.25
CA TYR A 100 14.63 -12.70 18.17
C TYR A 100 15.99 -13.20 18.72
N ALA A 101 16.57 -12.52 19.70
CA ALA A 101 17.82 -12.95 20.34
C ALA A 101 17.67 -14.29 21.09
N GLN A 102 16.55 -14.49 21.78
CA GLN A 102 16.24 -15.75 22.49
C GLN A 102 15.98 -16.91 21.53
N ALA A 103 15.30 -16.67 20.41
CA ALA A 103 15.07 -17.67 19.37
C ALA A 103 16.40 -18.19 18.79
N CYS A 104 17.37 -17.30 18.54
CA CYS A 104 18.71 -17.69 18.10
C CYS A 104 19.49 -18.46 19.18
N ALA A 105 19.43 -18.05 20.45
CA ALA A 105 20.12 -18.74 21.54
C ALA A 105 19.60 -20.17 21.79
N THR A 106 18.28 -20.38 21.67
CA THR A 106 17.65 -21.70 21.87
C THR A 106 18.01 -22.66 20.73
N THR A 107 18.13 -22.15 19.50
CA THR A 107 18.52 -22.95 18.33
C THR A 107 19.99 -23.40 18.41
N ALA A 108 20.88 -22.57 18.96
CA ALA A 108 22.28 -22.90 19.17
C ALA A 108 22.51 -23.91 20.33
N ALA A 109 21.63 -23.95 21.33
CA ALA A 109 21.72 -24.90 22.44
C ALA A 109 21.30 -26.34 22.05
N SER A 110 20.38 -26.49 21.08
CA SER A 110 19.93 -27.80 20.60
C SER A 110 20.95 -28.53 19.71
N THR A 111 21.82 -27.81 19.00
CA THR A 111 22.84 -28.43 18.10
C THR A 111 24.06 -28.98 18.83
N VAL A 112 24.26 -28.62 20.10
CA VAL A 112 25.36 -29.14 20.95
C VAL A 112 24.99 -30.45 21.65
N LYS A 113 23.70 -30.77 21.79
CA LYS A 113 23.26 -31.99 22.51
C LYS A 113 23.31 -33.27 21.68
N ASP A 114 23.42 -33.17 20.36
CA ASP A 114 23.53 -34.31 19.41
C ASP A 114 24.97 -34.78 19.14
N ARG A 115 25.97 -34.24 19.86
CA ARG A 115 27.40 -34.62 19.74
C ARG A 115 27.98 -35.17 21.05
N LYS A 116 27.25 -36.02 21.76
CA LYS A 116 27.80 -36.76 22.91
C LYS A 116 27.35 -38.21 22.92
#